data_AF-A0A7R7GXB2-F1
#
_entry.id   AF-A0A7R7GXB2-F1
#
_cell.length_a   1.000
_cell.length_b   1.000
_cell.length_c   1.000
_cell.angle_alpha   90.00
_cell.angle_beta   90.00
_cell.angle_gamma   90.00
#
_symmetry.space_group_name_H-M   'P 1'
#
loop_
_entity.id
_entity.type
_entity.pdbx_description
1 polymer ?
#
loop_
_entity_poly.entity_id
_entity_poly.type
_entity_poly.pdbx_seq_one_letter_code
_entity_poly.pdbx_strand_id
1 'polypeptide(L)'
;MVSESRGDTPTGRSSARPRIARAQTTDPSQEPRHPSSQFAATQPISTQKLSPPLSRSVVTPESARRWNIGRDVAAAVLLLVAPFFPWNLYFGGGIPGGRGGVFALLLAATALSLGSIAATYAGPRRLISPRFDSVLIGRLRAGLNAPYGLLVFGVVVFDVVQTVRYGGSANVPGGVGPGAWLGIAGSLLSAQPVITSAAADDGRFRGWLQSARVVGYGSITLAALSFSFNLFWRVKSALPGSTGSGFGKQNVAIIVTALIYGIVALVAVVVASRWILRRSRVSRLAIIALGASALLAGLIVWILPMGREIDGFHGIAQNTSTAGVGFEGYLAWTAAAAIFAPLILMTTMTVQQADIWRAAARKSLLLIVVWCVGSVVMRVTDLIVSVTLSLPYSPYDSAAMAAFDLVTAVLAIWLHINLLNRALPAVVITSACAVLLVLTIARIMVGIAFAPRFAGPSPASNAVYGNNLAQQITSTFDVVLCGLAVCILAIAVVTGRSRPTAKTTSPIRAAQPSPDPQTTRLAAGDPQTTRLATGGRAEPPSSPRIHRPPSDDTRHTSAAKPKIYRTQSDPREGGRHQA
;
A
#
# COMPACT_ATOMS: atom_id res chain seq x y z
N MET A 1 46.49 -24.95 -36.66
CA MET A 1 46.46 -25.83 -37.85
C MET A 1 45.03 -26.33 -38.04
N VAL A 2 44.46 -26.07 -39.22
CA VAL A 2 43.45 -26.86 -40.00
C VAL A 2 42.11 -27.21 -39.28
N SER A 3 40.94 -26.64 -39.61
CA SER A 3 40.09 -26.63 -40.84
C SER A 3 39.27 -27.92 -41.09
N GLU A 4 37.94 -27.74 -41.20
CA GLU A 4 36.92 -28.51 -41.98
C GLU A 4 36.75 -30.03 -41.68
N SER A 5 35.65 -30.74 -41.94
CA SER A 5 34.53 -30.58 -42.87
C SER A 5 33.37 -31.54 -42.48
N ARG A 6 32.13 -31.05 -42.62
CA ARG A 6 30.94 -31.63 -43.28
C ARG A 6 30.75 -33.17 -43.42
N GLY A 7 29.53 -33.64 -43.10
CA GLY A 7 28.95 -34.87 -43.67
C GLY A 7 27.64 -35.37 -43.03
N ASP A 8 26.57 -35.37 -43.82
CA ASP A 8 25.45 -36.33 -43.85
C ASP A 8 24.08 -36.08 -43.16
N THR A 9 23.07 -36.07 -44.03
CA THR A 9 21.60 -36.26 -43.88
C THR A 9 21.22 -37.45 -44.82
N PRO A 10 20.06 -38.17 -44.76
CA PRO A 10 18.70 -37.71 -44.39
C PRO A 10 17.72 -38.78 -43.77
N THR A 11 16.42 -38.44 -43.73
CA THR A 11 15.18 -39.24 -43.48
C THR A 11 14.65 -39.29 -42.03
N GLY A 12 13.38 -39.07 -41.67
CA GLY A 12 12.15 -38.68 -42.38
C GLY A 12 10.92 -38.60 -41.43
N ARG A 13 9.89 -37.81 -41.81
CA ARG A 13 8.45 -37.78 -41.37
C ARG A 13 8.16 -37.50 -39.88
N SER A 14 7.13 -36.77 -39.44
CA SER A 14 5.88 -36.30 -40.06
C SER A 14 5.36 -35.01 -39.37
N SER A 15 4.54 -34.28 -40.11
CA SER A 15 3.90 -33.00 -39.82
C SER A 15 2.45 -33.15 -39.37
N ALA A 16 1.96 -32.29 -38.45
CA ALA A 16 0.58 -31.79 -38.50
C ALA A 16 0.43 -30.48 -37.71
N ARG A 17 0.09 -29.39 -38.42
CA ARG A 17 -0.27 -28.07 -37.90
C ARG A 17 -1.47 -27.58 -38.73
N PRO A 18 -2.57 -27.08 -38.15
CA PRO A 18 -3.62 -26.45 -38.94
C PRO A 18 -3.27 -24.97 -39.19
N ARG A 19 -3.53 -24.56 -40.44
CA ARG A 19 -3.45 -23.19 -40.98
C ARG A 19 -4.87 -22.69 -41.23
N ILE A 20 -4.99 -21.39 -41.49
CA ILE A 20 -5.97 -20.66 -42.35
C ILE A 20 -6.48 -19.42 -41.59
N ALA A 21 -6.62 -18.23 -42.17
CA ALA A 21 -6.01 -17.51 -43.28
C ALA A 21 -6.56 -16.08 -43.19
N ARG A 22 -5.78 -15.10 -43.65
CA ARG A 22 -6.13 -13.67 -43.75
C ARG A 22 -6.31 -13.35 -45.23
N ALA A 23 -7.41 -12.68 -45.61
CA ALA A 23 -7.63 -12.21 -46.97
C ALA A 23 -7.52 -10.67 -47.05
N GLN A 24 -6.86 -10.23 -48.12
CA GLN A 24 -6.59 -8.85 -48.51
C GLN A 24 -7.77 -8.24 -49.27
N THR A 25 -7.90 -6.91 -49.16
CA THR A 25 -8.78 -6.04 -49.94
C THR A 25 -8.13 -5.59 -51.24
N THR A 26 -8.90 -5.58 -52.33
CA THR A 26 -8.63 -4.85 -53.57
C THR A 26 -9.88 -4.07 -53.99
N ASP A 27 -9.67 -2.84 -54.43
CA ASP A 27 -10.63 -1.94 -55.08
C ASP A 27 -10.70 -2.28 -56.59
N PRO A 28 -11.81 -2.01 -57.31
CA PRO A 28 -11.80 -0.81 -58.16
C PRO A 28 -13.17 -0.10 -58.36
N SER A 29 -13.05 1.16 -58.76
CA SER A 29 -14.07 2.13 -59.21
C SER A 29 -14.80 1.79 -60.52
N GLN A 30 -16.12 2.05 -60.58
CA GLN A 30 -16.85 2.72 -61.70
C GLN A 30 -18.39 2.76 -61.46
N GLU A 31 -19.01 3.91 -61.73
CA GLU A 31 -20.47 4.19 -61.77
C GLU A 31 -20.92 4.25 -63.25
N PRO A 32 -22.18 3.90 -63.64
CA PRO A 32 -23.20 4.95 -63.88
C PRO A 32 -24.72 4.57 -63.79
N ARG A 33 -25.55 5.55 -63.36
CA ARG A 33 -26.95 5.98 -63.73
C ARG A 33 -28.15 5.00 -63.96
N HIS A 34 -29.22 5.18 -63.14
CA HIS A 34 -30.70 5.33 -63.36
C HIS A 34 -31.54 4.39 -64.30
N PRO A 35 -32.93 4.33 -64.24
CA PRO A 35 -33.94 4.60 -63.18
C PRO A 35 -35.15 3.58 -63.10
N SER A 36 -36.05 3.80 -62.12
CA SER A 36 -37.54 3.56 -62.09
C SER A 36 -38.19 2.16 -61.93
N SER A 37 -39.09 2.07 -60.93
CA SER A 37 -40.42 1.39 -60.81
C SER A 37 -40.55 0.64 -59.45
N GLN A 38 -41.27 1.17 -58.45
CA GLN A 38 -42.72 1.20 -58.15
C GLN A 38 -43.32 -0.15 -57.69
N PHE A 39 -44.02 -0.07 -56.54
CA PHE A 39 -44.90 -1.06 -55.87
C PHE A 39 -44.26 -2.14 -54.97
N ALA A 40 -44.39 -1.96 -53.65
CA ALA A 40 -45.35 -2.71 -52.83
C ALA A 40 -45.18 -2.32 -51.34
N ALA A 41 -46.25 -1.78 -50.76
CA ALA A 41 -46.35 -1.47 -49.35
C ALA A 41 -46.29 -2.76 -48.53
N THR A 42 -45.22 -2.92 -47.73
CA THR A 42 -45.21 -3.83 -46.58
C THR A 42 -44.75 -2.99 -45.40
N GLN A 43 -45.64 -2.78 -44.42
CA GLN A 43 -45.29 -2.10 -43.19
C GLN A 43 -44.14 -2.86 -42.50
N PRO A 44 -43.01 -2.22 -42.17
CA PRO A 44 -42.05 -2.85 -41.30
C PRO A 44 -42.60 -2.79 -39.88
N ILE A 45 -42.82 -3.97 -39.30
CA ILE A 45 -42.99 -4.18 -37.87
C ILE A 45 -41.89 -3.37 -37.18
N SER A 46 -42.31 -2.35 -36.43
CA SER A 46 -41.45 -1.56 -35.56
C SER A 46 -40.88 -2.50 -34.50
N THR A 47 -39.73 -3.11 -34.82
CA THR A 47 -38.82 -3.60 -33.80
C THR A 47 -38.29 -2.35 -33.13
N GLN A 48 -39.04 -1.90 -32.12
CA GLN A 48 -38.58 -0.93 -31.15
C GLN A 48 -37.34 -1.55 -30.52
N LYS A 49 -36.18 -1.22 -31.11
CA LYS A 49 -34.86 -1.54 -30.60
C LYS A 49 -34.82 -0.86 -29.24
N LEU A 50 -35.17 -1.63 -28.21
CA LEU A 50 -35.01 -1.22 -26.83
C LEU A 50 -33.51 -1.00 -26.69
N SER A 51 -33.10 0.26 -26.85
CA SER A 51 -31.74 0.68 -26.60
C SER A 51 -31.39 0.10 -25.23
N PRO A 52 -30.35 -0.74 -25.11
CA PRO A 52 -29.94 -1.22 -23.79
C PRO A 52 -29.75 0.03 -22.93
N PRO A 53 -30.20 0.03 -21.66
CA PRO A 53 -30.05 1.21 -20.82
C PRO A 53 -28.59 1.61 -20.87
N LEU A 54 -28.30 2.75 -21.48
CA LEU A 54 -26.99 3.36 -21.50
C LEU A 54 -26.57 3.36 -20.04
N SER A 55 -25.57 2.52 -19.73
CA SER A 55 -24.92 2.50 -18.43
C SER A 55 -24.49 3.94 -18.19
N ARG A 56 -25.28 4.71 -17.41
CA ARG A 56 -24.92 6.09 -17.08
C ARG A 56 -23.51 6.02 -16.53
N SER A 57 -22.55 6.63 -17.22
CA SER A 57 -21.22 6.76 -16.65
C SER A 57 -21.41 7.46 -15.30
N VAL A 58 -20.97 6.81 -14.23
CA VAL A 58 -21.07 7.34 -12.85
C VAL A 58 -20.23 8.62 -12.69
N VAL A 59 -19.52 9.03 -13.73
CA VAL A 59 -18.59 10.15 -13.80
C VAL A 59 -19.20 11.25 -14.66
N THR A 60 -19.54 12.38 -14.03
CA THR A 60 -19.91 13.61 -14.73
C THR A 60 -18.66 14.36 -15.22
N PRO A 61 -18.75 15.15 -16.30
CA PRO A 61 -17.64 16.00 -16.76
C PRO A 61 -17.08 16.94 -15.67
N GLU A 62 -17.96 17.47 -14.81
CA GLU A 62 -17.57 18.30 -13.67
C GLU A 62 -16.78 17.53 -12.61
N SER A 63 -17.17 16.28 -12.32
CA SER A 63 -16.42 15.42 -11.40
C SER A 63 -15.03 15.09 -11.95
N ALA A 64 -14.92 14.79 -13.25
CA ALA A 64 -13.64 14.57 -13.92
C ALA A 64 -12.75 15.82 -13.86
N ARG A 65 -13.33 17.02 -14.04
CA ARG A 65 -12.61 18.28 -13.90
C ARG A 65 -12.04 18.49 -12.49
N ARG A 66 -12.85 18.30 -11.45
CA ARG A 66 -12.39 18.44 -10.05
C ARG A 66 -11.25 17.47 -9.73
N TRP A 67 -11.32 16.23 -10.22
CA TRP A 67 -10.26 15.24 -10.07
C TRP A 67 -8.98 15.60 -10.81
N ASN A 68 -9.08 16.12 -12.05
CA ASN A 68 -7.91 16.59 -12.80
C ASN A 68 -7.20 17.75 -12.06
N ILE A 69 -7.97 18.70 -11.51
CA ILE A 69 -7.41 19.82 -10.72
C ILE A 69 -6.73 19.29 -9.45
N GLY A 70 -7.41 18.44 -8.67
CA GLY A 70 -6.85 17.87 -7.45
C GLY A 70 -5.56 17.09 -7.71
N ARG A 71 -5.52 16.29 -8.78
CA ARG A 71 -4.31 15.58 -9.23
C ARG A 71 -3.19 16.56 -9.57
N ASP A 72 -3.48 17.59 -10.35
CA ASP A 72 -2.48 18.55 -10.83
C ASP A 72 -1.93 19.42 -9.67
N VAL A 73 -2.77 19.78 -8.69
CA VAL A 73 -2.32 20.45 -7.44
C VAL A 73 -1.42 19.53 -6.63
N ALA A 74 -1.81 18.27 -6.43
CA ALA A 74 -0.97 17.30 -5.73
C ALA A 74 0.38 17.11 -6.45
N ALA A 75 0.37 17.02 -7.79
CA ALA A 75 1.59 16.93 -8.59
C ALA A 75 2.51 18.14 -8.37
N ALA A 76 1.95 19.36 -8.42
CA ALA A 76 2.71 20.60 -8.21
C ALA A 76 3.34 20.65 -6.82
N VAL A 77 2.58 20.32 -5.76
CA VAL A 77 3.09 20.28 -4.39
C VAL A 77 4.24 19.28 -4.26
N LEU A 78 4.07 18.05 -4.76
CA LEU A 78 5.12 17.02 -4.69
C LEU A 78 6.39 17.45 -5.44
N LEU A 79 6.24 18.05 -6.62
CA LEU A 79 7.35 18.57 -7.43
C LEU A 79 8.08 19.74 -6.77
N LEU A 80 7.35 20.65 -6.11
CA LEU A 80 7.94 21.79 -5.41
C LEU A 80 8.65 21.36 -4.13
N VAL A 81 8.14 20.36 -3.43
CA VAL A 81 8.73 19.86 -2.18
C VAL A 81 9.97 18.99 -2.46
N ALA A 82 9.98 18.22 -3.56
CA ALA A 82 11.03 17.26 -3.88
C ALA A 82 12.49 17.79 -3.84
N PRO A 83 12.83 19.00 -4.32
CA PRO A 83 14.20 19.52 -4.28
C PRO A 83 14.71 19.84 -2.86
N PHE A 84 13.81 20.06 -1.90
CA PHE A 84 14.17 20.36 -0.51
C PHE A 84 14.56 19.13 0.31
N PHE A 85 14.31 17.94 -0.24
CA PHE A 85 14.64 16.66 0.38
C PHE A 85 15.88 16.05 -0.26
N PRO A 86 16.54 15.12 0.45
CA PRO A 86 17.71 14.46 -0.08
C PRO A 86 17.29 13.45 -1.16
N TRP A 87 18.04 13.44 -2.26
CA TRP A 87 17.79 12.58 -3.41
C TRP A 87 18.61 11.29 -3.35
N ASN A 88 19.80 11.36 -2.76
CA ASN A 88 20.63 10.25 -2.34
C ASN A 88 21.60 10.76 -1.23
N LEU A 89 22.49 9.91 -0.72
CA LEU A 89 23.47 10.30 0.31
C LEU A 89 24.48 11.38 -0.13
N TYR A 90 24.61 11.63 -1.44
CA TYR A 90 25.64 12.51 -2.02
C TYR A 90 25.05 13.79 -2.66
N PHE A 91 23.74 13.88 -2.79
CA PHE A 91 23.04 14.91 -3.55
C PHE A 91 21.61 15.12 -3.05
N GLY A 92 21.22 16.39 -2.92
CA GLY A 92 19.85 16.82 -2.60
C GLY A 92 19.81 17.87 -1.48
N GLY A 93 18.60 18.31 -1.14
CA GLY A 93 18.39 19.28 -0.07
C GLY A 93 18.92 18.76 1.28
N GLY A 94 19.74 19.56 1.96
CA GLY A 94 20.33 19.21 3.25
C GLY A 94 21.58 18.31 3.18
N ILE A 95 22.08 17.98 1.99
CA ILE A 95 23.31 17.20 1.81
C ILE A 95 24.50 18.13 1.51
N PRO A 96 25.55 18.16 2.35
CA PRO A 96 26.72 18.99 2.12
C PRO A 96 27.56 18.49 0.93
N GLY A 97 28.19 19.41 0.19
CA GLY A 97 29.11 19.06 -0.92
C GLY A 97 28.44 18.66 -2.24
N GLY A 98 27.12 18.85 -2.38
CA GLY A 98 26.39 18.56 -3.61
C GLY A 98 26.87 19.39 -4.81
N ARG A 99 27.02 18.74 -5.97
CA ARG A 99 27.38 19.42 -7.23
C ARG A 99 26.24 20.33 -7.69
N GLY A 100 26.44 21.65 -7.66
CA GLY A 100 25.45 22.65 -8.06
C GLY A 100 24.86 22.44 -9.46
N GLY A 101 25.65 21.90 -10.41
CA GLY A 101 25.16 21.58 -11.76
C GLY A 101 24.07 20.50 -11.78
N VAL A 102 24.17 19.46 -10.95
CA VAL A 102 23.12 18.41 -10.84
C VAL A 102 21.86 18.98 -10.20
N PHE A 103 22.02 19.91 -9.26
CA PHE A 103 20.89 20.62 -8.64
C PHE A 103 20.19 21.53 -9.64
N ALA A 104 20.94 22.25 -10.50
CA ALA A 104 20.38 23.06 -11.57
C ALA A 104 19.60 22.20 -12.59
N LEU A 105 20.12 21.02 -12.95
CA LEU A 105 19.39 20.06 -13.80
C LEU A 105 18.08 19.60 -13.15
N LEU A 106 18.09 19.34 -11.83
CA LEU A 106 16.88 19.00 -11.09
C LEU A 106 15.86 20.14 -11.12
N LEU A 107 16.29 21.39 -10.89
CA LEU A 107 15.40 22.55 -10.96
C LEU A 107 14.83 22.74 -12.36
N ALA A 108 15.65 22.57 -13.41
CA ALA A 108 15.19 22.65 -14.80
C ALA A 108 14.16 21.56 -15.12
N ALA A 109 14.40 20.31 -14.73
CA ALA A 109 13.44 19.22 -14.90
C ALA A 109 12.14 19.48 -14.12
N THR A 110 12.25 20.04 -12.90
CA THR A 110 11.10 20.44 -12.07
C THR A 110 10.28 21.52 -12.77
N ALA A 111 10.94 22.55 -13.33
CA ALA A 111 10.28 23.62 -14.06
C ALA A 111 9.55 23.10 -15.31
N LEU A 112 10.14 22.17 -16.06
CA LEU A 112 9.47 21.52 -17.20
C LEU A 112 8.24 20.72 -16.75
N SER A 113 8.34 20.00 -15.63
CA SER A 113 7.23 19.22 -15.06
C SER A 113 6.10 20.13 -14.58
N LEU A 114 6.40 21.28 -13.96
CA LEU A 114 5.42 22.31 -13.62
C LEU A 114 4.81 22.97 -14.87
N GLY A 115 5.63 23.23 -15.89
CA GLY A 115 5.19 23.73 -17.19
C GLY A 115 4.19 22.79 -17.88
N SER A 116 4.32 21.48 -17.67
CA SER A 116 3.36 20.48 -18.17
C SER A 116 1.97 20.63 -17.55
N ILE A 117 1.90 21.04 -16.29
CA ILE A 117 0.64 21.36 -15.60
C ILE A 117 0.07 22.65 -16.17
N ALA A 118 0.90 23.70 -16.27
CA ALA A 118 0.51 24.99 -16.83
C ALA A 118 -0.06 24.86 -18.26
N ALA A 119 0.52 23.99 -19.09
CA ALA A 119 0.03 23.71 -20.45
C ALA A 119 -1.42 23.18 -20.51
N THR A 120 -1.94 22.64 -19.40
CA THR A 120 -3.35 22.18 -19.32
C THR A 120 -4.31 23.35 -19.10
N TYR A 121 -3.86 24.45 -18.49
CA TYR A 121 -4.70 25.58 -18.07
C TYR A 121 -4.44 26.87 -18.86
N ALA A 122 -3.27 27.00 -19.49
CA ALA A 122 -2.86 28.18 -20.25
C ALA A 122 -2.90 27.95 -21.78
N GLY A 123 -3.08 29.04 -22.53
CA GLY A 123 -3.01 29.04 -23.99
C GLY A 123 -4.33 28.76 -24.74
N PRO A 124 -4.29 28.72 -26.09
CA PRO A 124 -5.49 28.61 -26.94
C PRO A 124 -6.24 27.28 -26.78
N ARG A 125 -5.54 26.25 -26.30
CA ARG A 125 -6.04 24.87 -26.12
C ARG A 125 -6.17 24.49 -24.64
N ARG A 126 -6.43 25.45 -23.76
CA ARG A 126 -6.72 25.18 -22.34
C ARG A 126 -7.91 24.21 -22.18
N LEU A 127 -8.02 23.55 -21.04
CA LEU A 127 -9.08 22.59 -20.72
C LEU A 127 -10.52 23.08 -21.02
N ILE A 128 -10.74 24.40 -21.03
CA ILE A 128 -12.05 25.05 -21.22
C ILE A 128 -12.24 25.51 -22.68
N SER A 129 -11.22 25.42 -23.52
CA SER A 129 -11.28 25.88 -24.90
C SER A 129 -12.04 24.90 -25.81
N PRO A 130 -12.81 25.39 -26.79
CA PRO A 130 -13.44 24.56 -27.81
C PRO A 130 -12.42 23.86 -28.73
N ARG A 131 -11.16 24.31 -28.73
CA ARG A 131 -10.03 23.72 -29.47
C ARG A 131 -9.22 22.69 -28.64
N PHE A 132 -9.76 22.21 -27.52
CA PHE A 132 -9.06 21.28 -26.64
C PHE A 132 -8.81 19.93 -27.32
N ASP A 133 -7.55 19.60 -27.52
CA ASP A 133 -7.12 18.29 -28.01
C ASP A 133 -6.45 17.51 -26.86
N SER A 134 -7.21 16.54 -26.31
CA SER A 134 -6.75 15.68 -25.23
C SER A 134 -5.52 14.84 -25.58
N VAL A 135 -5.33 14.50 -26.86
CA VAL A 135 -4.21 13.65 -27.31
C VAL A 135 -2.92 14.45 -27.35
N LEU A 136 -2.95 15.63 -27.96
CA LEU A 136 -1.79 16.51 -28.04
C LEU A 136 -1.35 16.98 -26.65
N ILE A 137 -2.27 17.40 -25.79
CA ILE A 137 -1.97 17.81 -24.41
C ILE A 137 -1.39 16.63 -23.61
N GLY A 138 -1.94 15.42 -23.76
CA GLY A 138 -1.38 14.23 -23.13
C GLY A 138 0.06 13.93 -23.56
N ARG A 139 0.37 14.05 -24.86
CA ARG A 139 1.74 13.86 -25.39
C ARG A 139 2.70 14.94 -24.90
N LEU A 140 2.26 16.20 -24.89
CA LEU A 140 3.05 17.31 -24.37
C LEU A 140 3.36 17.12 -22.88
N ARG A 141 2.35 16.71 -22.09
CA ARG A 141 2.52 16.40 -20.67
C ARG A 141 3.54 15.28 -20.46
N ALA A 142 3.43 14.17 -21.18
CA ALA A 142 4.41 13.09 -21.10
C ALA A 142 5.83 13.55 -21.52
N GLY A 143 5.94 14.31 -22.62
CA GLY A 143 7.23 14.81 -23.12
C GLY A 143 7.94 15.75 -22.16
N LEU A 144 7.22 16.69 -21.55
CA LEU A 144 7.78 17.64 -20.58
C LEU A 144 8.20 16.99 -19.26
N ASN A 145 7.63 15.83 -18.90
CA ASN A 145 8.03 15.08 -17.70
C ASN A 145 9.12 14.02 -17.98
N ALA A 146 9.43 13.72 -19.25
CA ALA A 146 10.46 12.74 -19.60
C ALA A 146 11.86 13.08 -19.03
N PRO A 147 12.33 14.35 -19.03
CA PRO A 147 13.60 14.71 -18.40
C PRO A 147 13.64 14.41 -16.90
N TYR A 148 12.52 14.58 -16.20
CA TYR A 148 12.43 14.28 -14.78
C TYR A 148 12.54 12.77 -14.51
N GLY A 149 11.83 11.96 -15.30
CA GLY A 149 11.94 10.50 -15.24
C GLY A 149 13.36 10.01 -15.54
N LEU A 150 14.06 10.65 -16.50
CA LEU A 150 15.45 10.33 -16.83
C LEU A 150 16.41 10.67 -15.68
N LEU A 151 16.19 11.78 -14.97
CA LEU A 151 16.99 12.16 -13.82
C LEU A 151 16.85 11.13 -12.69
N VAL A 152 15.61 10.73 -12.37
CA VAL A 152 15.34 9.67 -11.37
C VAL A 152 15.98 8.35 -11.79
N PHE A 153 15.85 7.96 -13.06
CA PHE A 153 16.52 6.77 -13.58
C PHE A 153 18.05 6.86 -13.46
N GLY A 154 18.64 8.02 -13.70
CA GLY A 154 20.06 8.28 -13.50
C GLY A 154 20.50 8.06 -12.06
N VAL A 155 19.69 8.45 -11.06
CA VAL A 155 19.97 8.21 -9.64
C VAL A 155 19.94 6.72 -9.31
N VAL A 156 18.96 5.98 -9.84
CA VAL A 156 18.87 4.51 -9.70
C VAL A 156 20.10 3.82 -10.31
N VAL A 157 20.46 4.18 -11.55
CA VAL A 157 21.65 3.61 -12.22
C VAL A 157 22.92 3.95 -11.45
N PHE A 158 23.03 5.18 -10.94
CA PHE A 158 24.16 5.59 -10.11
C PHE A 158 24.27 4.73 -8.85
N ASP A 159 23.15 4.47 -8.15
CA ASP A 159 23.14 3.59 -6.98
C ASP A 159 23.57 2.15 -7.32
N VAL A 160 23.05 1.58 -8.41
CA VAL A 160 23.43 0.24 -8.88
C VAL A 160 24.94 0.17 -9.18
N VAL A 161 25.48 1.17 -9.87
CA VAL A 161 26.92 1.22 -10.19
C VAL A 161 27.77 1.34 -8.93
N GLN A 162 27.37 2.20 -7.99
CA GLN A 162 28.08 2.36 -6.71
C GLN A 162 28.03 1.08 -5.89
N THR A 163 26.87 0.44 -5.83
CA THR A 163 26.66 -0.86 -5.18
C THR A 163 27.63 -1.92 -5.70
N VAL A 164 27.80 -2.03 -7.01
CA VAL A 164 28.70 -3.03 -7.62
C VAL A 164 30.16 -2.65 -7.39
N ARG A 165 30.50 -1.37 -7.51
CA ARG A 165 31.88 -0.87 -7.40
C ARG A 165 32.42 -0.89 -5.97
N TYR A 166 31.58 -0.52 -5.01
CA TYR A 166 31.94 -0.36 -3.60
C TYR A 166 31.44 -1.51 -2.71
N GLY A 167 30.82 -2.53 -3.30
CA GLY A 167 30.35 -3.70 -2.56
C GLY A 167 31.49 -4.36 -1.76
N GLY A 168 31.21 -4.66 -0.49
CA GLY A 168 32.20 -5.21 0.44
C GLY A 168 33.22 -4.19 0.98
N SER A 169 33.11 -2.91 0.65
CA SER A 169 33.88 -1.82 1.28
C SER A 169 33.07 -1.12 2.39
N ALA A 170 33.71 -0.22 3.13
CA ALA A 170 33.04 0.65 4.11
C ALA A 170 32.26 1.81 3.45
N ASN A 171 32.42 2.02 2.14
CA ASN A 171 31.69 3.07 1.43
C ASN A 171 30.24 2.65 1.21
N VAL A 172 29.33 3.53 1.62
CA VAL A 172 27.89 3.28 1.56
C VAL A 172 27.33 3.73 0.21
N PRO A 173 26.67 2.85 -0.58
CA PRO A 173 26.00 3.25 -1.83
C PRO A 173 25.00 4.37 -1.60
N GLY A 174 24.82 5.25 -2.58
CA GLY A 174 24.06 6.48 -2.42
C GLY A 174 22.58 6.29 -2.07
N GLY A 175 21.98 5.18 -2.48
CA GLY A 175 20.55 4.92 -2.33
C GLY A 175 19.67 5.87 -3.13
N VAL A 176 18.36 5.71 -2.96
CA VAL A 176 17.34 6.58 -3.56
C VAL A 176 16.50 7.18 -2.44
N GLY A 177 16.70 8.48 -2.19
CA GLY A 177 16.08 9.20 -1.08
C GLY A 177 14.67 9.73 -1.36
N PRO A 178 14.01 10.28 -0.31
CA PRO A 178 12.63 10.77 -0.38
C PRO A 178 12.41 11.89 -1.40
N GLY A 179 13.43 12.70 -1.73
CA GLY A 179 13.33 13.71 -2.78
C GLY A 179 13.01 13.09 -4.15
N ALA A 180 13.66 11.98 -4.49
CA ALA A 180 13.39 11.24 -5.73
C ALA A 180 12.01 10.58 -5.71
N TRP A 181 11.55 10.09 -4.56
CA TRP A 181 10.22 9.48 -4.41
C TRP A 181 9.10 10.51 -4.65
N LEU A 182 9.23 11.68 -4.04
CA LEU A 182 8.30 12.80 -4.23
C LEU A 182 8.32 13.28 -5.68
N GLY A 183 9.51 13.44 -6.24
CA GLY A 183 9.71 13.90 -7.60
C GLY A 183 9.12 12.95 -8.65
N ILE A 184 9.37 11.64 -8.55
CA ILE A 184 8.79 10.67 -9.49
C ILE A 184 7.26 10.59 -9.37
N ALA A 185 6.73 10.65 -8.14
CA ALA A 185 5.29 10.65 -7.93
C ALA A 185 4.63 11.91 -8.52
N GLY A 186 5.22 13.09 -8.25
CA GLY A 186 4.77 14.37 -8.80
C GLY A 186 4.81 14.40 -10.31
N SER A 187 5.95 14.02 -10.91
CA SER A 187 6.14 14.00 -12.37
C SER A 187 5.21 12.99 -13.08
N LEU A 188 4.93 11.84 -12.47
CA LEU A 188 3.99 10.87 -13.04
C LEU A 188 2.53 11.35 -12.96
N LEU A 189 2.16 12.06 -11.89
CA LEU A 189 0.83 12.69 -11.79
C LEU A 189 0.67 13.82 -12.82
N SER A 190 1.70 14.63 -13.04
CA SER A 190 1.68 15.67 -14.08
C SER A 190 1.78 15.09 -15.50
N ALA A 191 2.45 13.95 -15.72
CA ALA A 191 2.55 13.31 -17.03
C ALA A 191 1.26 12.63 -17.51
N GLN A 192 0.33 12.31 -16.59
CA GLN A 192 -0.86 11.56 -16.92
C GLN A 192 -1.76 12.25 -17.96
N PRO A 193 -2.45 11.45 -18.82
CA PRO A 193 -3.48 11.99 -19.69
C PRO A 193 -4.61 12.62 -18.87
N VAL A 194 -5.24 13.65 -19.43
CA VAL A 194 -6.40 14.31 -18.81
C VAL A 194 -7.60 13.36 -18.84
N ILE A 195 -8.30 13.23 -17.71
CA ILE A 195 -9.52 12.42 -17.63
C ILE A 195 -10.65 13.17 -18.34
N THR A 196 -11.20 12.59 -19.40
CA THR A 196 -12.25 13.21 -20.24
C THR A 196 -13.58 12.46 -20.20
N SER A 197 -13.65 11.30 -19.53
CA SER A 197 -14.81 10.40 -19.44
C SER A 197 -15.26 9.77 -20.78
N ALA A 198 -14.43 9.89 -21.83
CA ALA A 198 -14.68 9.31 -23.14
C ALA A 198 -14.13 7.87 -23.25
N ALA A 199 -14.69 7.04 -24.14
CA ALA A 199 -14.19 5.68 -24.40
C ALA A 199 -12.70 5.65 -24.84
N ALA A 200 -12.19 6.74 -25.41
CA ALA A 200 -10.78 6.92 -25.75
C ALA A 200 -9.85 6.96 -24.52
N ASP A 201 -10.38 7.22 -23.32
CA ASP A 201 -9.62 7.17 -22.06
C ASP A 201 -9.15 5.74 -21.77
N ASP A 202 -9.98 4.72 -22.05
CA ASP A 202 -9.67 3.32 -21.71
C ASP A 202 -8.37 2.83 -22.38
N GLY A 203 -8.16 3.19 -23.66
CA GLY A 203 -6.95 2.85 -24.41
C GLY A 203 -5.70 3.54 -23.88
N ARG A 204 -5.80 4.84 -23.52
CA ARG A 204 -4.68 5.64 -23.00
C ARG A 204 -4.25 5.16 -21.62
N PHE A 205 -5.22 4.94 -20.74
CA PHE A 205 -4.94 4.43 -19.41
C PHE A 205 -4.45 2.98 -19.42
N ARG A 206 -4.80 2.18 -20.44
CA ARG A 206 -4.22 0.85 -20.65
C ARG A 206 -2.69 0.90 -20.85
N GLY A 207 -2.18 1.88 -21.58
CA GLY A 207 -0.73 2.11 -21.73
C GLY A 207 -0.07 2.46 -20.39
N TRP A 208 -0.67 3.37 -19.63
CA TRP A 208 -0.19 3.73 -18.28
C TRP A 208 -0.16 2.54 -17.32
N LEU A 209 -1.20 1.70 -17.38
CA LEU A 209 -1.31 0.46 -16.62
C LEU A 209 -0.24 -0.58 -17.04
N GLN A 210 0.23 -0.56 -18.28
CA GLN A 210 1.36 -1.38 -18.72
C GLN A 210 2.67 -0.86 -18.16
N SER A 211 2.89 0.47 -18.17
CA SER A 211 4.08 1.08 -17.55
C SER A 211 4.20 0.72 -16.07
N ALA A 212 3.09 0.70 -15.31
CA ALA A 212 3.11 0.22 -13.92
C ALA A 212 3.59 -1.23 -13.79
N ARG A 213 3.30 -2.11 -14.75
CA ARG A 213 3.83 -3.49 -14.71
C ARG A 213 5.33 -3.54 -14.94
N VAL A 214 5.85 -2.69 -15.83
CA VAL A 214 7.30 -2.57 -16.03
C VAL A 214 7.97 -2.14 -14.73
N VAL A 215 7.41 -1.14 -14.04
CA VAL A 215 7.87 -0.72 -12.70
C VAL A 215 7.80 -1.87 -11.70
N GLY A 216 6.70 -2.62 -11.68
CA GLY A 216 6.53 -3.77 -10.78
C GLY A 216 7.54 -4.90 -11.02
N TYR A 217 7.82 -5.26 -12.28
CA TYR A 217 8.84 -6.25 -12.61
C TYR A 217 10.25 -5.72 -12.33
N GLY A 218 10.54 -4.49 -12.73
CA GLY A 218 11.83 -3.84 -12.47
C GLY A 218 12.15 -3.80 -10.97
N SER A 219 11.17 -3.46 -10.14
CA SER A 219 11.29 -3.48 -8.67
C SER A 219 11.65 -4.87 -8.12
N ILE A 220 11.00 -5.93 -8.59
CA ILE A 220 11.28 -7.30 -8.15
C ILE A 220 12.68 -7.73 -8.60
N THR A 221 13.06 -7.43 -9.84
CA THR A 221 14.38 -7.77 -10.38
C THR A 221 15.49 -7.02 -9.65
N LEU A 222 15.34 -5.71 -9.43
CA LEU A 222 16.31 -4.91 -8.69
C LEU A 222 16.43 -5.36 -7.23
N ALA A 223 15.33 -5.73 -6.58
CA ALA A 223 15.36 -6.30 -5.23
C ALA A 223 16.08 -7.66 -5.18
N ALA A 224 15.86 -8.53 -6.18
CA ALA A 224 16.55 -9.82 -6.26
C ALA A 224 18.05 -9.64 -6.55
N LEU A 225 18.42 -8.71 -7.44
CA LEU A 225 19.81 -8.36 -7.71
C LEU A 225 20.49 -7.77 -6.47
N SER A 226 19.83 -6.82 -5.79
CA SER A 226 20.26 -6.24 -4.51
C SER A 226 20.56 -7.33 -3.48
N PHE A 227 19.62 -8.26 -3.27
CA PHE A 227 19.82 -9.40 -2.39
C PHE A 227 21.04 -10.25 -2.80
N SER A 228 21.16 -10.55 -4.09
CA SER A 228 22.20 -11.45 -4.62
C SER A 228 23.60 -10.82 -4.51
N PHE A 229 23.74 -9.53 -4.83
CA PHE A 229 25.00 -8.81 -4.67
C PHE A 229 25.40 -8.67 -3.21
N ASN A 230 24.45 -8.34 -2.33
CA ASN A 230 24.70 -8.28 -0.89
C ASN A 230 25.19 -9.62 -0.34
N LEU A 231 24.52 -10.71 -0.70
CA LEU A 231 24.91 -12.05 -0.27
C LEU A 231 26.28 -12.43 -0.83
N PHE A 232 26.54 -12.14 -2.10
CA PHE A 232 27.85 -12.40 -2.74
C PHE A 232 28.98 -11.68 -2.00
N TRP A 233 28.84 -10.38 -1.73
CA TRP A 233 29.87 -9.61 -1.02
C TRP A 233 30.05 -10.08 0.42
N ARG A 234 28.97 -10.45 1.10
CA ARG A 234 29.02 -11.02 2.46
C ARG A 234 29.74 -12.36 2.50
N VAL A 235 29.41 -13.26 1.58
CA VAL A 235 30.10 -14.56 1.43
C VAL A 235 31.57 -14.34 1.11
N LYS A 236 31.89 -13.45 0.15
CA LYS A 236 33.26 -13.11 -0.20
C LYS A 236 34.05 -12.55 1.00
N SER A 237 33.43 -11.70 1.81
CA SER A 237 34.07 -11.13 3.02
C SER A 237 34.28 -12.15 4.14
N ALA A 238 33.45 -13.18 4.19
CA ALA A 238 33.51 -14.24 5.20
C ALA A 238 34.40 -15.42 4.80
N LEU A 239 34.82 -15.51 3.54
CA LEU A 239 35.78 -16.51 3.09
C LEU A 239 37.18 -16.16 3.64
N PRO A 240 37.92 -17.12 4.22
CA PRO A 240 39.29 -16.90 4.64
C PRO A 240 40.15 -16.31 3.51
N GLY A 241 40.84 -15.22 3.79
CA GLY A 241 41.96 -14.79 2.95
C GLY A 241 43.11 -15.82 3.01
N SER A 242 44.13 -15.63 2.18
CA SER A 242 45.36 -16.45 2.12
C SER A 242 46.20 -16.47 3.41
N THR A 243 45.69 -15.93 4.52
CA THR A 243 46.37 -15.73 5.80
C THR A 243 46.00 -16.74 6.90
N GLY A 244 45.37 -17.87 6.53
CA GLY A 244 45.46 -19.11 7.33
C GLY A 244 44.49 -19.28 8.51
N SER A 245 43.60 -18.33 8.82
CA SER A 245 42.51 -18.61 9.76
C SER A 245 41.39 -19.38 9.04
N GLY A 246 41.20 -20.65 9.36
CA GLY A 246 40.18 -21.51 8.74
C GLY A 246 38.74 -20.98 8.84
N PHE A 247 37.83 -21.57 8.08
CA PHE A 247 36.41 -21.20 8.09
C PHE A 247 35.79 -21.50 9.48
N GLY A 248 35.45 -20.45 10.23
CA GLY A 248 34.99 -20.55 11.62
C GLY A 248 33.53 -20.16 11.86
N LYS A 249 33.07 -20.29 13.11
CA LYS A 249 31.70 -19.95 13.55
C LYS A 249 31.30 -18.51 13.16
N GLN A 250 32.24 -17.56 13.23
CA GLN A 250 32.02 -16.15 12.87
C GLN A 250 31.68 -15.98 11.39
N ASN A 251 32.35 -16.72 10.50
CA ASN A 251 32.10 -16.66 9.05
C ASN A 251 30.70 -17.20 8.73
N VAL A 252 30.32 -18.32 9.36
CA VAL A 252 28.97 -18.89 9.23
C VAL A 252 27.91 -17.89 9.71
N ALA A 253 28.12 -17.27 10.88
CA ALA A 253 27.19 -16.30 11.44
C ALA A 253 26.97 -15.10 10.50
N ILE A 254 28.04 -14.56 9.89
CA ILE A 254 27.95 -13.45 8.93
C ILE A 254 27.10 -13.83 7.72
N ILE A 255 27.33 -15.02 7.14
CA ILE A 255 26.62 -15.50 5.95
C ILE A 255 25.15 -15.76 6.26
N VAL A 256 24.85 -16.48 7.35
CA VAL A 256 23.48 -16.83 7.75
C VAL A 256 22.67 -15.58 8.07
N THR A 257 23.25 -14.63 8.80
CA THR A 257 22.56 -13.36 9.13
C THR A 257 22.26 -12.56 7.86
N ALA A 258 23.24 -12.43 6.95
CA ALA A 258 23.04 -11.74 5.68
C ALA A 258 21.94 -12.40 4.82
N LEU A 259 21.93 -13.74 4.78
CA LEU A 259 20.92 -14.52 4.07
C LEU A 259 19.52 -14.26 4.63
N ILE A 260 19.33 -14.36 5.96
CA ILE A 260 18.02 -14.22 6.61
C ILE A 260 17.48 -12.80 6.45
N TYR A 261 18.30 -11.78 6.71
CA TYR A 261 17.91 -10.38 6.55
C TYR A 261 17.53 -10.08 5.09
N GLY A 262 18.34 -10.56 4.16
CA GLY A 262 18.12 -10.40 2.74
C GLY A 262 16.82 -11.06 2.25
N ILE A 263 16.53 -12.28 2.71
CA ILE A 263 15.29 -13.00 2.37
C ILE A 263 14.07 -12.26 2.93
N VAL A 264 14.11 -11.84 4.20
CA VAL A 264 12.98 -11.15 4.84
C VAL A 264 12.65 -9.84 4.09
N ALA A 265 13.66 -9.05 3.77
CA ALA A 265 13.48 -7.82 2.98
C ALA A 265 12.98 -8.11 1.56
N LEU A 266 13.55 -9.12 0.87
CA LEU A 266 13.11 -9.52 -0.47
C LEU A 266 11.64 -9.97 -0.47
N VAL A 267 11.21 -10.76 0.52
CA VAL A 267 9.83 -11.22 0.65
C VAL A 267 8.88 -10.04 0.82
N ALA A 268 9.21 -9.05 1.67
CA ALA A 268 8.40 -7.85 1.83
C ALA A 268 8.22 -7.09 0.50
N VAL A 269 9.32 -6.89 -0.25
CA VAL A 269 9.27 -6.22 -1.57
C VAL A 269 8.46 -7.02 -2.57
N VAL A 270 8.69 -8.33 -2.67
CA VAL A 270 7.96 -9.20 -3.61
C VAL A 270 6.47 -9.20 -3.30
N VAL A 271 6.07 -9.29 -2.02
CA VAL A 271 4.66 -9.27 -1.63
C VAL A 271 4.00 -7.95 -2.05
N ALA A 272 4.63 -6.81 -1.74
CA ALA A 272 4.12 -5.49 -2.10
C ALA A 272 4.10 -5.26 -3.62
N SER A 273 5.20 -5.51 -4.32
CA SER A 273 5.34 -5.28 -5.77
C SER A 273 4.47 -6.23 -6.59
N ARG A 274 4.11 -7.42 -6.07
CA ARG A 274 3.09 -8.28 -6.70
C ARG A 274 1.73 -7.61 -6.77
N TRP A 275 1.38 -6.66 -5.88
CA TRP A 275 0.12 -5.94 -5.96
C TRP A 275 0.06 -5.03 -7.19
N ILE A 276 1.18 -4.47 -7.61
CA ILE A 276 1.33 -3.68 -8.84
C ILE A 276 0.97 -4.53 -10.08
N LEU A 277 1.40 -5.79 -10.09
CA LEU A 277 1.20 -6.70 -11.21
C LEU A 277 -0.26 -7.20 -11.31
N ARG A 278 -1.02 -7.19 -10.21
CA ARG A 278 -2.40 -7.66 -10.19
C ARG A 278 -3.34 -6.63 -10.82
N ARG A 279 -4.29 -7.10 -11.64
CA ARG A 279 -5.32 -6.26 -12.27
C ARG A 279 -6.46 -5.87 -11.33
N SER A 280 -6.48 -6.37 -10.10
CA SER A 280 -7.61 -6.18 -9.17
C SER A 280 -7.65 -4.74 -8.62
N ARG A 281 -8.85 -4.19 -8.45
CA ARG A 281 -9.06 -2.87 -7.81
C ARG A 281 -8.54 -2.86 -6.37
N VAL A 282 -8.74 -3.96 -5.64
CA VAL A 282 -8.26 -4.16 -4.27
C VAL A 282 -6.73 -4.00 -4.17
N SER A 283 -5.98 -4.66 -5.06
CA SER A 283 -4.52 -4.56 -5.10
C SER A 283 -4.06 -3.13 -5.44
N ARG A 284 -4.77 -2.45 -6.34
CA ARG A 284 -4.48 -1.06 -6.71
C ARG A 284 -4.73 -0.08 -5.56
N LEU A 285 -5.79 -0.27 -4.77
CA LEU A 285 -6.02 0.53 -3.57
C LEU A 285 -4.95 0.28 -2.50
N ALA A 286 -4.56 -0.98 -2.31
CA ALA A 286 -3.50 -1.33 -1.36
C ALA A 286 -2.16 -0.70 -1.72
N ILE A 287 -1.78 -0.66 -3.01
CA ILE A 287 -0.54 0.00 -3.45
C ILE A 287 -0.64 1.53 -3.37
N ILE A 288 -1.81 2.13 -3.58
CA ILE A 288 -2.01 3.59 -3.36
C ILE A 288 -1.76 3.93 -1.89
N ALA A 289 -2.34 3.16 -0.96
CA ALA A 289 -2.10 3.33 0.46
C ALA A 289 -0.62 3.11 0.84
N LEU A 290 0.03 2.09 0.26
CA LEU A 290 1.45 1.81 0.49
C LEU A 290 2.35 2.93 -0.03
N GLY A 291 2.14 3.40 -1.27
CA GLY A 291 2.93 4.50 -1.84
C GLY A 291 2.73 5.82 -1.10
N ALA A 292 1.49 6.15 -0.71
CA ALA A 292 1.23 7.34 0.11
C ALA A 292 1.92 7.24 1.48
N SER A 293 1.88 6.06 2.11
CA SER A 293 2.57 5.80 3.37
C SER A 293 4.10 5.89 3.21
N ALA A 294 4.65 5.40 2.10
CA ALA A 294 6.08 5.49 1.78
C ALA A 294 6.55 6.93 1.60
N LEU A 295 5.77 7.78 0.90
CA LEU A 295 6.07 9.20 0.80
C LEU A 295 6.11 9.84 2.19
N LEU A 296 5.03 9.72 2.97
CA LEU A 296 4.96 10.32 4.31
C LEU A 296 6.07 9.82 5.24
N ALA A 297 6.37 8.52 5.22
CA ALA A 297 7.45 7.95 6.01
C ALA A 297 8.80 8.59 5.66
N GLY A 298 9.11 8.74 4.36
CA GLY A 298 10.34 9.40 3.92
C GLY A 298 10.46 10.85 4.39
N LEU A 299 9.36 11.61 4.39
CA LEU A 299 9.35 12.97 4.95
C LEU A 299 9.57 12.97 6.47
N ILE A 300 8.84 12.13 7.20
CA ILE A 300 8.87 12.06 8.66
C ILE A 300 10.26 11.66 9.16
N VAL A 301 10.85 10.61 8.56
CA VAL A 301 12.19 10.14 8.91
C VAL A 301 13.25 11.20 8.62
N TRP A 302 13.10 11.99 7.56
CA TRP A 302 14.06 13.04 7.28
C TRP A 302 13.94 14.26 8.20
N ILE A 303 12.71 14.71 8.49
CA ILE A 303 12.46 15.94 9.25
C ILE A 303 12.74 15.74 10.75
N LEU A 304 12.39 14.56 11.30
CA LEU A 304 12.51 14.33 12.74
C LEU A 304 13.96 14.00 13.12
N PRO A 305 14.51 14.56 14.21
CA PRO A 305 15.84 14.22 14.70
C PRO A 305 16.02 12.71 14.96
N MET A 306 14.98 12.08 15.52
CA MET A 306 14.89 10.63 15.73
C MET A 306 15.03 9.82 14.45
N GLY A 307 14.68 10.39 13.30
CA GLY A 307 14.80 9.69 12.04
C GLY A 307 16.24 9.50 11.55
N ARG A 308 17.25 10.13 12.17
CA ARG A 308 18.66 9.78 11.96
C ARG A 308 19.05 8.42 12.57
N GLU A 309 18.31 7.99 13.59
CA GLU A 309 18.44 6.64 14.17
C GLU A 309 17.71 5.58 13.32
N ILE A 310 16.91 6.02 12.36
CA ILE A 310 16.18 5.18 11.41
C ILE A 310 16.92 5.23 10.06
N ASP A 311 17.06 4.12 9.36
CA ASP A 311 17.68 4.14 8.04
C ASP A 311 16.72 4.81 7.04
N GLY A 312 17.04 6.04 6.64
CA GLY A 312 16.27 6.85 5.70
C GLY A 312 16.64 6.66 4.23
N PHE A 313 17.74 5.98 3.92
CA PHE A 313 18.34 5.96 2.58
C PHE A 313 18.50 4.57 1.99
N HIS A 314 18.71 3.58 2.84
CA HIS A 314 18.90 2.21 2.41
C HIS A 314 17.70 1.35 2.80
N GLY A 315 17.77 0.10 2.34
CA GLY A 315 16.60 -0.73 2.20
C GLY A 315 15.91 -1.17 3.49
N ILE A 316 15.00 -2.12 3.34
CA ILE A 316 14.03 -2.48 4.37
C ILE A 316 14.68 -3.12 5.63
N ALA A 317 15.81 -3.82 5.50
CA ALA A 317 16.59 -4.36 6.64
C ALA A 317 18.09 -4.32 6.35
N GLN A 318 18.93 -3.99 7.34
CA GLN A 318 20.39 -3.94 7.17
C GLN A 318 21.16 -4.57 8.33
N ASN A 319 22.28 -5.22 7.97
CA ASN A 319 23.38 -5.51 8.88
C ASN A 319 24.50 -4.51 8.54
N THR A 320 24.91 -3.68 9.50
CA THR A 320 25.71 -2.46 9.27
C THR A 320 27.18 -2.69 8.89
N SER A 321 27.69 -3.93 8.89
CA SER A 321 29.12 -4.17 8.66
C SER A 321 29.57 -4.22 7.19
N THR A 322 28.66 -4.24 6.22
CA THR A 322 28.97 -4.01 4.78
C THR A 322 27.74 -3.38 4.16
N ALA A 323 27.89 -2.15 3.66
CA ALA A 323 26.78 -1.33 3.19
C ALA A 323 25.90 -2.08 2.16
N GLY A 324 24.63 -2.23 2.51
CA GLY A 324 23.69 -3.06 1.76
C GLY A 324 22.95 -2.28 0.68
N VAL A 325 22.99 -2.78 -0.55
CA VAL A 325 22.26 -2.25 -1.72
C VAL A 325 20.86 -1.77 -1.34
N GLY A 326 20.51 -0.53 -1.71
CA GLY A 326 19.20 0.04 -1.42
C GLY A 326 18.07 -0.84 -1.96
N PHE A 327 17.13 -1.24 -1.10
CA PHE A 327 15.89 -1.84 -1.58
C PHE A 327 15.02 -0.70 -2.15
N GLU A 328 15.09 -0.45 -3.46
CA GLU A 328 14.36 0.60 -4.18
C GLU A 328 12.82 0.38 -4.25
N GLY A 329 12.27 -0.48 -3.39
CA GLY A 329 10.85 -0.78 -3.32
C GLY A 329 10.01 0.49 -3.16
N TYR A 330 10.45 1.43 -2.32
CA TYR A 330 9.73 2.68 -2.08
C TYR A 330 9.51 3.50 -3.35
N LEU A 331 10.56 3.70 -4.16
CA LEU A 331 10.46 4.42 -5.44
C LEU A 331 9.43 3.76 -6.36
N ALA A 332 9.46 2.44 -6.46
CA ALA A 332 8.52 1.69 -7.29
C ALA A 332 7.08 1.79 -6.77
N TRP A 333 6.87 1.74 -5.45
CA TRP A 333 5.54 1.82 -4.84
C TRP A 333 4.94 3.22 -4.96
N THR A 334 5.75 4.28 -4.81
CA THR A 334 5.30 5.67 -4.97
C THR A 334 4.99 5.97 -6.43
N ALA A 335 5.83 5.51 -7.36
CA ALA A 335 5.57 5.61 -8.79
C ALA A 335 4.30 4.85 -9.20
N ALA A 336 4.12 3.61 -8.74
CA ALA A 336 2.92 2.83 -9.01
C ALA A 336 1.67 3.46 -8.39
N ALA A 337 1.76 3.98 -7.17
CA ALA A 337 0.67 4.71 -6.52
C ALA A 337 0.26 5.94 -7.34
N ALA A 338 1.23 6.74 -7.82
CA ALA A 338 0.95 7.87 -8.71
C ALA A 338 0.23 7.45 -9.99
N ILE A 339 0.64 6.33 -10.60
CA ILE A 339 0.00 5.78 -11.82
C ILE A 339 -1.45 5.35 -11.55
N PHE A 340 -1.73 4.70 -10.42
CA PHE A 340 -3.06 4.16 -10.14
C PHE A 340 -4.03 5.15 -9.49
N ALA A 341 -3.54 6.09 -8.67
CA ALA A 341 -4.37 6.89 -7.76
C ALA A 341 -5.50 7.67 -8.46
N PRO A 342 -5.25 8.46 -9.52
CA PRO A 342 -6.29 9.35 -10.04
C PRO A 342 -7.52 8.61 -10.58
N LEU A 343 -7.31 7.54 -11.34
CA LEU A 343 -8.42 6.73 -11.86
C LEU A 343 -9.10 5.87 -10.79
N ILE A 344 -8.31 5.22 -9.94
CA ILE A 344 -8.86 4.25 -8.99
C ILE A 344 -9.64 4.98 -7.91
N LEU A 345 -9.12 6.07 -7.36
CA LEU A 345 -9.84 6.85 -6.34
C LEU A 345 -11.11 7.46 -6.91
N MET A 346 -11.06 8.03 -8.12
CA MET A 346 -12.24 8.57 -8.79
C MET A 346 -13.37 7.55 -8.97
N THR A 347 -13.02 6.29 -9.23
CA THR A 347 -14.01 5.21 -9.47
C THR A 347 -14.44 4.46 -8.19
N THR A 348 -13.77 4.69 -7.06
CA THR A 348 -13.99 3.92 -5.79
C THR A 348 -14.36 4.78 -4.58
N MET A 349 -14.32 6.10 -4.69
CA MET A 349 -14.68 7.05 -3.62
C MET A 349 -16.19 7.11 -3.28
N THR A 350 -17.02 6.22 -3.83
CA THR A 350 -18.44 6.12 -3.46
C THR A 350 -18.62 5.21 -2.25
N VAL A 351 -19.41 5.66 -1.26
CA VAL A 351 -19.66 4.99 0.04
C VAL A 351 -20.21 3.56 -0.12
N GLN A 352 -20.76 3.23 -1.29
CA GLN A 352 -21.32 1.91 -1.63
C GLN A 352 -20.27 0.79 -1.80
N GLN A 353 -18.96 1.07 -1.67
CA GLN A 353 -17.89 0.09 -1.92
C GLN A 353 -17.10 -0.32 -0.66
N ALA A 354 -17.71 -0.32 0.53
CA ALA A 354 -17.06 -0.63 1.80
C ALA A 354 -16.26 -1.96 1.81
N ASP A 355 -16.77 -3.00 1.14
CA ASP A 355 -16.10 -4.31 1.09
C ASP A 355 -14.79 -4.26 0.29
N ILE A 356 -14.68 -3.41 -0.73
CA ILE A 356 -13.45 -3.22 -1.53
C ILE A 356 -12.37 -2.56 -0.67
N TRP A 357 -12.74 -1.53 0.10
CA TRP A 357 -11.83 -0.85 1.02
C TRP A 357 -11.33 -1.78 2.13
N ARG A 358 -12.21 -2.56 2.75
CA ARG A 358 -11.80 -3.58 3.74
C ARG A 358 -10.94 -4.67 3.13
N ALA A 359 -11.23 -5.12 1.91
CA ALA A 359 -10.37 -6.08 1.22
C ALA A 359 -8.97 -5.51 0.93
N ALA A 360 -8.86 -4.21 0.63
CA ALA A 360 -7.57 -3.54 0.46
C ALA A 360 -6.82 -3.43 1.79
N ALA A 361 -7.51 -3.06 2.87
CA ALA A 361 -6.94 -3.06 4.22
C ALA A 361 -6.42 -4.45 4.65
N ARG A 362 -7.08 -5.55 4.28
CA ARG A 362 -6.57 -6.92 4.49
C ARG A 362 -5.24 -7.18 3.78
N LYS A 363 -5.02 -6.62 2.58
CA LYS A 363 -3.72 -6.72 1.89
C LYS A 363 -2.63 -5.97 2.65
N SER A 364 -2.94 -4.77 3.14
CA SER A 364 -2.01 -4.00 3.98
C SER A 364 -1.68 -4.74 5.29
N LEU A 365 -2.67 -5.37 5.94
CA LEU A 365 -2.45 -6.23 7.11
C LEU A 365 -1.52 -7.40 6.80
N LEU A 366 -1.65 -8.05 5.63
CA LEU A 366 -0.74 -9.14 5.24
C LEU A 366 0.72 -8.66 5.20
N LEU A 367 0.98 -7.45 4.72
CA LEU A 367 2.34 -6.90 4.69
C LEU A 367 2.87 -6.62 6.10
N ILE A 368 2.03 -6.10 7.00
CA ILE A 368 2.37 -5.94 8.42
C ILE A 368 2.72 -7.31 9.03
N VAL A 369 1.90 -8.34 8.81
CA VAL A 369 2.15 -9.71 9.29
C VAL A 369 3.50 -10.23 8.79
N VAL A 370 3.73 -10.17 7.48
CA VAL A 370 4.97 -10.66 6.85
C VAL A 370 6.19 -9.99 7.47
N TRP A 371 6.13 -8.67 7.68
CA TRP A 371 7.24 -7.93 8.28
C TRP A 371 7.44 -8.27 9.75
N CYS A 372 6.38 -8.21 10.57
CA CYS A 372 6.49 -8.50 11.99
C CYS A 372 7.02 -9.91 12.26
N VAL A 373 6.53 -10.92 11.52
CA VAL A 373 7.06 -12.29 11.62
C VAL A 373 8.51 -12.35 11.16
N GLY A 374 8.86 -11.67 10.06
CA GLY A 374 10.24 -11.56 9.59
C GLY A 374 11.18 -10.90 10.61
N SER A 375 10.73 -9.84 11.29
CA SER A 375 11.48 -9.19 12.37
C SER A 375 11.71 -10.12 13.56
N VAL A 376 10.72 -10.92 13.97
CA VAL A 376 10.92 -11.97 14.99
C VAL A 376 12.02 -12.94 14.56
N VAL A 377 12.00 -13.41 13.31
CA VAL A 377 13.02 -14.34 12.79
C VAL A 377 14.41 -13.71 12.81
N MET A 378 14.55 -12.45 12.37
CA MET A 378 15.83 -11.72 12.41
C MET A 378 16.34 -11.57 13.86
N ARG A 379 15.47 -11.17 14.80
CA ARG A 379 15.84 -11.01 16.21
C ARG A 379 16.24 -12.32 16.89
N VAL A 380 15.54 -13.41 16.59
CA VAL A 380 15.92 -14.75 17.08
C VAL A 380 17.26 -15.17 16.50
N THR A 381 17.50 -14.89 15.22
CA THR A 381 18.79 -15.16 14.56
C THR A 381 19.92 -14.40 15.26
N ASP A 382 19.72 -13.11 15.55
CA ASP A 382 20.73 -12.29 16.24
C ASP A 382 21.03 -12.81 17.64
N LEU A 383 20.01 -13.24 18.39
CA LEU A 383 20.20 -13.85 19.69
C LEU A 383 21.03 -15.15 19.59
N ILE A 384 20.71 -16.03 18.63
CA ILE A 384 21.45 -17.27 18.39
C ILE A 384 22.91 -16.96 18.02
N VAL A 385 23.15 -15.99 17.16
CA VAL A 385 24.49 -15.57 16.75
C VAL A 385 25.28 -15.04 17.95
N SER A 386 24.68 -14.16 18.76
CA SER A 386 25.33 -13.61 19.94
C SER A 386 25.71 -14.69 20.96
N VAL A 387 24.81 -15.66 21.19
CA VAL A 387 25.08 -16.82 22.07
C VAL A 387 26.18 -17.71 21.50
N THR A 388 26.14 -18.01 20.20
CA THR A 388 27.08 -18.94 19.54
C THR A 388 28.50 -18.38 19.48
N LEU A 389 28.62 -17.06 19.33
CA LEU A 389 29.89 -16.34 19.25
C LEU A 389 30.35 -15.76 20.58
N SER A 390 29.62 -16.01 21.68
CA SER A 390 29.88 -15.44 23.00
C SER A 390 30.04 -13.90 22.97
N LEU A 391 29.26 -13.23 22.11
CA LEU A 391 29.26 -11.77 22.02
C LEU A 391 28.51 -11.16 23.21
N PRO A 392 28.79 -9.91 23.61
CA PRO A 392 27.97 -9.19 24.57
C PRO A 392 26.53 -9.04 24.05
N TYR A 393 25.54 -9.49 24.83
CA TYR A 393 24.13 -9.33 24.51
C TYR A 393 23.29 -9.13 25.77
N SER A 394 22.13 -8.50 25.60
CA SER A 394 21.10 -8.37 26.63
C SER A 394 19.92 -9.29 26.27
N PRO A 395 19.70 -10.41 27.00
CA PRO A 395 18.58 -11.32 26.70
C PRO A 395 17.23 -10.64 26.89
N TYR A 396 17.12 -9.75 27.88
CA TYR A 396 15.89 -9.02 28.17
C TYR A 396 15.50 -8.10 27.00
N ASP A 397 16.45 -7.34 26.48
CA ASP A 397 16.23 -6.40 25.37
C ASP A 397 15.84 -7.14 24.10
N SER A 398 16.56 -8.22 23.76
CA SER A 398 16.24 -9.08 22.62
C SER A 398 14.86 -9.73 22.74
N ALA A 399 14.51 -10.25 23.92
CA ALA A 399 13.21 -10.87 24.17
C ALA A 399 12.08 -9.85 24.11
N ALA A 400 12.25 -8.67 24.70
CA ALA A 400 11.26 -7.59 24.67
C ALA A 400 10.98 -7.16 23.23
N MET A 401 12.03 -6.90 22.46
CA MET A 401 11.92 -6.53 21.05
C MET A 401 11.20 -7.61 20.21
N ALA A 402 11.55 -8.89 20.39
CA ALA A 402 10.88 -10.00 19.70
C ALA A 402 9.42 -10.17 20.13
N ALA A 403 9.10 -9.96 21.40
CA ALA A 403 7.73 -10.05 21.92
C ALA A 403 6.83 -8.96 21.33
N PHE A 404 7.30 -7.72 21.22
CA PHE A 404 6.54 -6.64 20.58
C PHE A 404 6.23 -6.94 19.11
N ASP A 405 7.20 -7.47 18.37
CA ASP A 405 6.99 -7.91 16.98
C ASP A 405 5.96 -9.06 16.90
N LEU A 406 6.08 -10.06 17.78
CA LEU A 406 5.19 -11.21 17.81
C LEU A 406 3.74 -10.83 18.16
N VAL A 407 3.53 -10.03 19.21
CA VAL A 407 2.19 -9.57 19.61
C VAL A 407 1.53 -8.77 18.49
N THR A 408 2.32 -7.92 17.81
CA THR A 408 1.84 -7.15 16.66
C THR A 408 1.47 -8.05 15.49
N ALA A 409 2.28 -9.08 15.20
CA ALA A 409 1.99 -10.07 14.17
C ALA A 409 0.69 -10.83 14.47
N VAL A 410 0.52 -11.32 15.70
CA VAL A 410 -0.67 -12.06 16.15
C VAL A 410 -1.92 -11.20 16.00
N LEU A 411 -1.89 -9.94 16.44
CA LEU A 411 -3.01 -9.02 16.29
C LEU A 411 -3.32 -8.73 14.82
N ALA A 412 -2.28 -8.52 13.99
CA ALA A 412 -2.43 -8.27 12.57
C ALA A 412 -3.01 -9.50 11.83
N ILE A 413 -2.62 -10.72 12.21
CA ILE A 413 -3.20 -11.98 11.70
C ILE A 413 -4.68 -12.06 12.08
N TRP A 414 -5.00 -11.83 13.36
CA TRP A 414 -6.37 -11.86 13.85
C TRP A 414 -7.25 -10.87 13.08
N LEU A 415 -6.78 -9.63 12.90
CA LEU A 415 -7.45 -8.62 12.08
C LEU A 415 -7.53 -9.06 10.62
N HIS A 416 -6.48 -9.64 10.05
CA HIS A 416 -6.47 -10.09 8.66
C HIS A 416 -7.55 -11.15 8.40
N ILE A 417 -7.85 -12.00 9.38
CA ILE A 417 -8.90 -13.01 9.30
C ILE A 417 -10.28 -12.37 9.51
N ASN A 418 -10.40 -11.47 10.49
CA ASN A 418 -11.68 -10.98 10.99
C ASN A 418 -12.19 -9.66 10.38
N LEU A 419 -11.40 -8.92 9.60
CA LEU A 419 -11.79 -7.59 9.11
C LEU A 419 -13.07 -7.57 8.24
N LEU A 420 -13.37 -8.69 7.56
CA LEU A 420 -14.60 -8.84 6.76
C LEU A 420 -15.71 -9.59 7.51
N ASN A 421 -15.46 -10.03 8.74
CA ASN A 421 -16.43 -10.77 9.52
C ASN A 421 -17.51 -9.83 10.05
N ARG A 422 -18.70 -9.92 9.44
CA ARG A 422 -19.86 -9.07 9.80
C ARG A 422 -20.51 -9.46 11.13
N ALA A 423 -20.17 -10.62 11.69
CA ALA A 423 -20.67 -11.04 13.00
C ALA A 423 -20.01 -10.25 14.14
N LEU A 424 -18.83 -9.67 13.92
CA LEU A 424 -18.12 -8.92 14.95
C LEU A 424 -18.59 -7.46 14.99
N PRO A 425 -18.76 -6.87 16.19
CA PRO A 425 -19.09 -5.46 16.32
C PRO A 425 -18.01 -4.57 15.70
N ALA A 426 -18.44 -3.53 14.98
CA ALA A 426 -17.53 -2.57 14.35
C ALA A 426 -16.57 -1.92 15.37
N VAL A 427 -17.04 -1.69 16.60
CA VAL A 427 -16.24 -1.14 17.70
C VAL A 427 -15.03 -2.01 17.99
N VAL A 428 -15.20 -3.34 18.07
CA VAL A 428 -14.12 -4.30 18.35
C VAL A 428 -13.07 -4.27 17.24
N ILE A 429 -13.51 -4.23 15.98
CA ILE A 429 -12.60 -4.13 14.84
C ILE A 429 -11.84 -2.80 14.86
N THR A 430 -12.53 -1.68 15.08
CA THR A 430 -11.89 -0.36 15.15
C THR A 430 -10.93 -0.23 16.31
N SER A 431 -11.25 -0.76 17.50
CA SER A 431 -10.37 -0.74 18.66
C SER A 431 -9.15 -1.62 18.42
N ALA A 432 -9.31 -2.80 17.84
CA ALA A 432 -8.18 -3.66 17.48
C ALA A 432 -7.28 -2.99 16.42
N CYS A 433 -7.83 -2.27 15.44
CA CYS A 433 -7.03 -1.46 14.51
C CYS A 433 -6.29 -0.31 15.20
N ALA A 434 -6.90 0.33 16.20
CA ALA A 434 -6.24 1.37 16.98
C ALA A 434 -5.09 0.81 17.84
N VAL A 435 -5.30 -0.34 18.48
CA VAL A 435 -4.25 -1.06 19.21
C VAL A 435 -3.12 -1.47 18.27
N LEU A 436 -3.43 -1.95 17.06
CA LEU A 436 -2.43 -2.27 16.05
C LEU A 436 -1.56 -1.06 15.71
N LEU A 437 -2.17 0.12 15.51
CA LEU A 437 -1.44 1.36 15.26
C LEU A 437 -0.49 1.70 16.40
N VAL A 438 -0.97 1.66 17.65
CA VAL A 438 -0.15 1.91 18.84
C VAL A 438 1.02 0.94 18.92
N LEU A 439 0.77 -0.36 18.67
CA LEU A 439 1.83 -1.37 18.66
C LEU A 439 2.86 -1.12 17.55
N THR A 440 2.43 -0.74 16.33
CA THR A 440 3.38 -0.42 15.25
C THR A 440 4.28 0.77 15.58
N ILE A 441 3.75 1.79 16.27
CA ILE A 441 4.54 2.94 16.74
C ILE A 441 5.48 2.50 17.88
N ALA A 442 4.99 1.73 18.85
CA ALA A 442 5.78 1.23 19.96
C ALA A 442 6.96 0.39 19.48
N ARG A 443 6.80 -0.43 18.44
CA ARG A 443 7.88 -1.23 17.83
C ARG A 443 9.04 -0.37 17.34
N ILE A 444 8.77 0.81 16.76
CA ILE A 444 9.82 1.74 16.32
C ILE A 444 10.59 2.25 17.54
N MET A 445 9.86 2.71 18.57
CA MET A 445 10.48 3.25 19.79
C MET A 445 11.33 2.22 20.52
N VAL A 446 10.77 1.01 20.72
CA VAL A 446 11.45 -0.11 21.36
C VAL A 446 12.65 -0.57 20.53
N GLY A 447 12.50 -0.61 19.20
CA GLY A 447 13.58 -0.97 18.28
C GLY A 447 14.76 0.01 18.32
N ILE A 448 14.50 1.32 18.42
CA ILE A 448 15.57 2.33 18.53
C ILE A 448 16.23 2.31 19.92
N ALA A 449 15.43 2.15 20.98
CA ALA A 449 15.90 2.22 22.36
C ALA A 449 16.76 1.01 22.76
N PHE A 450 16.40 -0.18 22.30
CA PHE A 450 17.03 -1.44 22.71
C PHE A 450 17.95 -2.06 21.65
N ALA A 451 18.13 -1.42 20.49
CA ALA A 451 19.05 -1.95 19.48
C ALA A 451 20.51 -1.90 19.97
N PRO A 452 21.31 -2.96 19.71
CA PRO A 452 22.73 -2.99 20.05
C PRO A 452 23.52 -1.87 19.38
N ARG A 453 24.46 -1.25 20.11
CA ARG A 453 25.26 -0.09 19.66
C ARG A 453 26.76 -0.33 19.80
N PHE A 454 27.55 0.19 18.86
CA PHE A 454 28.99 0.33 18.98
C PHE A 454 29.34 1.46 19.97
N ALA A 455 30.43 1.28 20.72
CA ALA A 455 30.91 2.23 21.72
C ALA A 455 31.55 3.52 21.13
N GLY A 456 31.72 3.59 19.80
CA GLY A 456 32.28 4.74 19.08
C GLY A 456 31.54 5.03 17.77
N PRO A 457 32.02 6.00 16.96
CA PRO A 457 31.44 6.29 15.65
C PRO A 457 31.42 5.04 14.78
N SER A 458 30.32 4.79 14.06
CA SER A 458 30.24 3.67 13.12
C SER A 458 31.35 3.80 12.06
N PRO A 459 32.03 2.71 11.66
CA PRO A 459 33.04 2.74 10.59
C PRO A 459 32.50 3.28 9.25
N ALA A 460 31.18 3.27 9.07
CA ALA A 460 30.48 3.75 7.88
C ALA A 460 29.80 5.13 8.11
N SER A 461 30.17 5.86 9.17
CA SER A 461 29.54 7.15 9.47
C SER A 461 29.82 8.18 8.37
N ASN A 462 28.78 8.81 7.85
CA ASN A 462 28.86 10.01 7.03
C ASN A 462 28.01 11.13 7.66
N ALA A 463 28.07 12.35 7.12
CA ALA A 463 27.38 13.52 7.70
C ALA A 463 25.83 13.38 7.77
N VAL A 464 25.27 12.35 7.12
CA VAL A 464 23.84 12.12 6.88
C VAL A 464 23.39 10.79 7.50
N TYR A 465 24.31 9.85 7.68
CA TYR A 465 24.15 8.47 8.13
C TYR A 465 25.14 8.24 9.27
N GLY A 466 24.66 8.33 10.51
CA GLY A 466 25.53 8.47 11.68
C GLY A 466 25.09 7.69 12.91
N ASN A 467 24.21 6.70 12.76
CA ASN A 467 23.87 5.87 13.91
C ASN A 467 25.06 4.96 14.27
N ASN A 468 25.20 4.67 15.56
CA ASN A 468 26.16 3.71 16.07
C ASN A 468 25.53 2.31 16.20
N LEU A 469 24.45 2.00 15.47
CA LEU A 469 23.75 0.73 15.60
C LEU A 469 24.60 -0.41 15.02
N ALA A 470 24.83 -1.44 15.82
CA ALA A 470 25.50 -2.66 15.38
C ALA A 470 24.58 -3.56 14.55
N GLN A 471 23.26 -3.42 14.72
CA GLN A 471 22.23 -4.10 13.94
C GLN A 471 21.08 -3.12 13.67
N GLN A 472 20.61 -3.08 12.43
CA GLN A 472 19.56 -2.15 12.03
C GLN A 472 18.37 -2.92 11.41
N ILE A 473 17.55 -3.48 12.30
CA ILE A 473 16.28 -4.12 11.93
C ILE A 473 15.16 -3.08 11.77
N THR A 474 15.13 -2.07 12.65
CA THR A 474 14.13 -0.99 12.59
C THR A 474 14.51 0.00 11.50
N SER A 475 13.65 0.18 10.51
CA SER A 475 13.94 0.96 9.31
C SER A 475 12.78 1.89 8.91
N THR A 476 12.96 2.68 7.85
CA THR A 476 11.87 3.48 7.26
C THR A 476 10.64 2.63 6.95
N PHE A 477 10.81 1.33 6.71
CA PHE A 477 9.68 0.44 6.42
C PHE A 477 8.71 0.35 7.61
N ASP A 478 9.20 0.35 8.85
CA ASP A 478 8.33 0.34 10.03
C ASP A 478 7.45 1.60 10.11
N VAL A 479 7.98 2.75 9.67
CA VAL A 479 7.21 4.00 9.56
C VAL A 479 6.17 3.91 8.43
N VAL A 480 6.50 3.25 7.31
CA VAL A 480 5.53 2.94 6.24
C VAL A 480 4.39 2.06 6.77
N LEU A 481 4.69 1.05 7.60
CA LEU A 481 3.68 0.20 8.22
C LEU A 481 2.78 0.98 9.20
N CYS A 482 3.31 1.97 9.91
CA CYS A 482 2.49 2.89 10.71
C CYS A 482 1.51 3.67 9.83
N GLY A 483 1.97 4.19 8.69
CA GLY A 483 1.10 4.85 7.71
C GLY A 483 -0.02 3.92 7.20
N LEU A 484 0.33 2.65 6.90
CA LEU A 484 -0.66 1.64 6.54
C LEU A 484 -1.64 1.35 7.69
N ALA A 485 -1.18 1.28 8.94
CA ALA A 485 -2.04 1.08 10.11
C ALA A 485 -3.01 2.24 10.29
N VAL A 486 -2.59 3.49 10.03
CA VAL A 486 -3.48 4.66 10.00
C VAL A 486 -4.53 4.52 8.90
N CYS A 487 -4.14 4.12 7.67
CA CYS A 487 -5.09 3.87 6.59
C CYS A 487 -6.11 2.76 6.95
N ILE A 488 -5.65 1.66 7.54
CA ILE A 488 -6.51 0.55 7.99
C ILE A 488 -7.50 1.04 9.04
N LEU A 489 -7.05 1.81 10.04
CA LEU A 489 -7.91 2.39 11.08
C LEU A 489 -8.95 3.33 10.47
N ALA A 490 -8.54 4.23 9.56
CA ALA A 490 -9.45 5.14 8.87
C ALA A 490 -10.53 4.37 8.09
N ILE A 491 -10.14 3.32 7.36
CA ILE A 491 -11.06 2.44 6.63
C ILE A 491 -12.02 1.75 7.61
N ALA A 492 -11.53 1.23 8.74
CA ALA A 492 -12.37 0.58 9.74
C ALA A 492 -13.41 1.56 10.32
N VAL A 493 -13.02 2.80 10.64
CA VAL A 493 -13.91 3.84 11.16
C VAL A 493 -14.96 4.25 10.14
N VAL A 494 -14.55 4.56 8.90
CA VAL A 494 -15.47 5.01 7.85
C VAL A 494 -16.45 3.90 7.48
N THR A 495 -15.97 2.69 7.27
CA THR A 495 -16.82 1.57 6.86
C THR A 495 -17.67 1.02 8.00
N GLY A 496 -17.24 1.16 9.26
CA GLY A 496 -18.00 0.79 10.46
C GLY A 496 -19.19 1.70 10.75
N ARG A 497 -19.12 2.98 10.34
CA ARG A 497 -20.24 3.95 10.46
C ARG A 497 -21.33 3.72 9.42
N SER A 498 -20.99 3.16 8.26
CA SER A 498 -21.94 2.81 7.21
C SER A 498 -22.72 1.54 7.57
N ARG A 499 -23.69 1.67 8.49
CA ARG A 499 -24.68 0.60 8.72
C ARG A 499 -25.47 0.46 7.42
N PRO A 500 -25.57 -0.74 6.80
CA PRO A 500 -26.54 -0.91 5.73
C PRO A 500 -27.90 -0.64 6.34
N THR A 501 -28.58 0.40 5.88
CA THR A 501 -30.01 0.57 6.09
C THR A 501 -30.62 -0.78 5.73
N ALA A 502 -31.22 -1.45 6.71
CA ALA A 502 -31.94 -2.67 6.48
C ALA A 502 -32.78 -2.44 5.23
N LYS A 503 -32.61 -3.31 4.21
CA LYS A 503 -33.48 -3.30 3.04
C LYS A 503 -34.88 -3.10 3.57
N THR A 504 -35.50 -1.98 3.23
CA THR A 504 -36.92 -1.79 3.43
C THR A 504 -37.54 -2.92 2.63
N THR A 505 -37.83 -4.03 3.31
CA THR A 505 -38.88 -4.93 2.88
C THR A 505 -40.08 -4.01 2.81
N SER A 506 -40.42 -3.54 1.61
CA SER A 506 -41.70 -2.87 1.40
C SER A 506 -42.73 -3.77 2.09
N PRO A 507 -43.46 -3.30 3.11
CA PRO A 507 -44.60 -4.07 3.54
C PRO A 507 -45.46 -4.19 2.30
N ILE A 508 -45.71 -5.43 1.88
CA ILE A 508 -46.69 -5.73 0.86
C ILE A 508 -47.93 -4.96 1.30
N ARG A 509 -48.26 -3.90 0.55
CA ARG A 509 -49.48 -3.13 0.73
C ARG A 509 -50.60 -4.15 0.56
N ALA A 510 -51.22 -4.55 1.66
CA ALA A 510 -52.43 -5.34 1.63
C ALA A 510 -53.40 -4.62 0.69
N ALA A 511 -53.74 -5.27 -0.41
CA ALA A 511 -54.71 -4.76 -1.35
C ALA A 511 -56.02 -4.53 -0.59
N GLN A 512 -56.54 -3.30 -0.64
CA GLN A 512 -57.92 -3.04 -0.24
C GLN A 512 -58.85 -3.85 -1.15
N PRO A 513 -59.92 -4.46 -0.61
CA PRO A 513 -60.92 -5.12 -1.45
C PRO A 513 -61.64 -4.06 -2.28
N SER A 514 -61.67 -4.26 -3.60
CA SER A 514 -62.54 -3.50 -4.50
C SER A 514 -64.00 -3.96 -4.27
N PRO A 515 -64.99 -3.06 -4.32
CA PRO A 515 -66.38 -3.42 -4.02
C PRO A 515 -67.02 -4.19 -5.18
N ASP A 516 -67.61 -5.34 -4.88
CA ASP A 516 -68.47 -6.09 -5.79
C ASP A 516 -69.88 -5.46 -5.88
N PRO A 517 -70.57 -5.64 -7.03
CA PRO A 517 -71.69 -4.80 -7.43
C PRO A 517 -72.99 -5.11 -6.69
N GLN A 518 -73.74 -4.04 -6.39
CA GLN A 518 -75.09 -4.08 -5.85
C GLN A 518 -76.03 -4.86 -6.76
N THR A 519 -76.68 -5.89 -6.20
CA THR A 519 -77.97 -6.38 -6.68
C THR A 519 -79.03 -6.16 -5.60
N THR A 520 -80.17 -5.67 -6.06
CA THR A 520 -81.17 -4.94 -5.30
C THR A 520 -82.26 -5.86 -4.75
N ARG A 521 -82.42 -5.81 -3.42
CA ARG A 521 -83.65 -5.91 -2.59
C ARG A 521 -84.55 -7.16 -2.58
N LEU A 522 -84.89 -7.54 -1.33
CA LEU A 522 -86.22 -7.79 -0.70
C LEU A 522 -86.12 -9.03 0.20
N ALA A 523 -86.75 -9.19 1.35
CA ALA A 523 -87.25 -8.37 2.45
C ALA A 523 -87.62 -9.37 3.57
N ALA A 524 -87.73 -8.89 4.81
CA ALA A 524 -88.32 -9.54 6.01
C ALA A 524 -87.48 -10.67 6.66
N GLY A 525 -87.29 -10.75 7.98
CA GLY A 525 -87.77 -9.95 9.10
C GLY A 525 -87.10 -10.41 10.39
N ASP A 526 -87.03 -9.52 11.37
CA ASP A 526 -86.89 -9.81 12.81
C ASP A 526 -88.30 -9.69 13.44
N PRO A 527 -88.62 -10.15 14.68
CA PRO A 527 -87.86 -10.96 15.66
C PRO A 527 -88.75 -12.01 16.41
N GLN A 528 -88.25 -12.49 17.57
CA GLN A 528 -88.91 -13.16 18.73
C GLN A 528 -88.72 -14.69 18.83
N THR A 529 -88.35 -15.33 19.95
CA THR A 529 -88.20 -14.95 21.38
C THR A 529 -87.47 -16.09 22.15
N THR A 530 -86.72 -15.73 23.21
CA THR A 530 -86.54 -16.33 24.57
C THR A 530 -86.67 -17.87 24.78
N ARG A 531 -85.95 -18.63 25.61
CA ARG A 531 -85.14 -18.54 26.86
C ARG A 531 -84.19 -19.78 26.88
N LEU A 532 -83.10 -19.91 27.65
CA LEU A 532 -83.03 -20.09 29.11
C LEU A 532 -81.55 -20.14 29.54
N ALA A 533 -81.29 -19.68 30.77
CA ALA A 533 -79.99 -19.66 31.42
C ALA A 533 -79.71 -20.92 32.25
N THR A 534 -78.45 -21.34 32.28
CA THR A 534 -77.69 -22.02 33.36
C THR A 534 -76.30 -22.23 32.77
N GLY A 535 -75.15 -21.86 33.34
CA GLY A 535 -74.74 -21.42 34.66
C GLY A 535 -73.23 -21.72 34.72
N GLY A 536 -72.42 -20.88 35.36
CA GLY A 536 -71.00 -21.18 35.58
C GLY A 536 -70.06 -20.01 35.28
N ARG A 537 -69.81 -19.23 36.32
CA ARG A 537 -68.99 -18.03 36.42
C ARG A 537 -67.51 -18.38 36.60
N ALA A 538 -66.61 -17.72 35.87
CA ALA A 538 -65.29 -17.31 36.35
C ALA A 538 -64.60 -16.36 35.36
N GLU A 539 -64.55 -15.08 35.71
CA GLU A 539 -63.60 -14.08 35.18
C GLU A 539 -62.51 -13.83 36.27
N PRO A 540 -61.45 -13.07 35.97
CA PRO A 540 -60.05 -13.51 35.98
C PRO A 540 -59.30 -13.17 37.29
N PRO A 541 -58.00 -13.53 37.40
CA PRO A 541 -57.12 -12.63 38.14
C PRO A 541 -55.79 -12.29 37.46
N SER A 542 -55.48 -11.02 37.64
CA SER A 542 -54.20 -10.32 37.58
C SER A 542 -53.12 -10.88 38.54
N SER A 543 -51.86 -10.53 38.26
CA SER A 543 -50.60 -10.69 39.03
C SER A 543 -50.72 -10.65 40.57
N PRO A 544 -49.83 -11.31 41.36
CA PRO A 544 -48.79 -10.51 42.07
C PRO A 544 -47.50 -11.21 42.65
N ARG A 545 -46.50 -10.35 42.89
CA ARG A 545 -45.57 -10.19 44.06
C ARG A 545 -44.42 -11.14 44.48
N ILE A 546 -43.42 -10.40 44.97
CA ILE A 546 -42.11 -10.66 45.60
C ILE A 546 -42.25 -11.27 47.01
N HIS A 547 -41.29 -12.10 47.42
CA HIS A 547 -40.90 -12.25 48.83
C HIS A 547 -39.38 -12.31 49.03
N ARG A 548 -38.93 -11.65 50.10
CA ARG A 548 -37.56 -11.47 50.63
C ARG A 548 -37.30 -12.51 51.76
N PRO A 549 -36.03 -12.83 52.08
CA PRO A 549 -35.62 -13.14 53.45
C PRO A 549 -34.51 -12.19 53.99
N PRO A 550 -34.26 -12.18 55.31
CA PRO A 550 -33.97 -10.99 56.09
C PRO A 550 -32.48 -10.69 56.34
N SER A 551 -32.22 -9.46 56.76
CA SER A 551 -31.00 -8.95 57.37
C SER A 551 -31.15 -8.94 58.89
N ASP A 552 -30.07 -9.23 59.63
CA ASP A 552 -29.78 -8.54 60.89
C ASP A 552 -28.28 -8.52 61.22
N ASP A 553 -27.90 -7.42 61.86
CA ASP A 553 -26.57 -6.85 62.09
C ASP A 553 -25.69 -7.58 63.12
N THR A 554 -24.36 -7.49 62.96
CA THR A 554 -23.47 -6.71 63.87
C THR A 554 -21.99 -6.71 63.45
N ARG A 555 -21.46 -5.48 63.30
CA ARG A 555 -20.08 -4.95 63.44
C ARG A 555 -18.89 -5.94 63.53
N HIS A 556 -17.85 -5.73 62.71
CA HIS A 556 -16.56 -5.15 63.11
C HIS A 556 -15.52 -5.15 61.95
N THR A 557 -15.03 -3.94 61.64
CA THR A 557 -13.65 -3.56 61.24
C THR A 557 -12.88 -4.25 60.10
N SER A 558 -12.43 -3.38 59.18
CA SER A 558 -11.07 -3.31 58.60
C SER A 558 -10.91 -3.64 57.10
N ALA A 559 -10.70 -2.53 56.38
CA ALA A 559 -10.03 -2.30 55.10
C ALA A 559 -9.06 -3.36 54.55
N ALA A 560 -9.12 -3.61 53.23
CA ALA A 560 -8.10 -3.14 52.26
C ALA A 560 -8.41 -3.63 50.82
N LYS A 561 -8.41 -2.69 49.85
CA LYS A 561 -8.18 -2.93 48.40
C LYS A 561 -6.73 -2.52 48.06
N PRO A 562 -6.19 -2.92 46.89
CA PRO A 562 -4.79 -3.31 46.72
C PRO A 562 -3.90 -2.14 46.34
N LYS A 563 -2.59 -2.24 46.62
CA LYS A 563 -1.60 -1.23 46.24
C LYS A 563 -0.51 -1.81 45.34
N ILE A 564 -0.46 -1.24 44.13
CA ILE A 564 0.63 -1.27 43.17
C ILE A 564 1.74 -0.33 43.68
N TYR A 565 3.03 -0.64 43.45
CA TYR A 565 4.12 0.32 43.67
C TYR A 565 5.03 0.48 42.45
N ARG A 566 5.19 1.76 42.05
CA ARG A 566 6.27 2.47 41.33
C ARG A 566 6.44 3.75 42.17
N THR A 567 7.58 4.36 42.51
CA THR A 567 8.93 4.51 41.92
C THR A 567 9.88 5.12 42.98
N GLN A 568 11.17 4.77 42.94
CA GLN A 568 12.36 5.63 42.98
C GLN A 568 12.52 6.74 44.07
N SER A 569 13.57 6.64 44.91
CA SER A 569 14.51 7.74 45.25
C SER A 569 15.58 7.30 46.27
N ASP A 570 16.81 7.67 45.95
CA ASP A 570 18.05 7.63 46.76
C ASP A 570 17.92 8.51 48.03
N PRO A 571 18.65 8.22 49.11
CA PRO A 571 19.61 9.24 49.54
C PRO A 571 20.93 8.68 50.08
N ARG A 572 22.02 9.28 49.58
CA ARG A 572 23.18 9.81 50.32
C ARG A 572 23.23 9.48 51.82
N GLU A 573 24.28 8.77 52.23
CA GLU A 573 24.91 8.96 53.53
C GLU A 573 26.44 8.99 53.35
N GLY A 574 27.03 10.14 53.65
CA GLY A 574 28.46 10.34 53.71
C GLY A 574 28.85 10.88 55.08
N GLY A 575 29.70 10.13 55.78
CA GLY A 575 30.75 10.62 56.68
C GLY A 575 30.40 10.78 58.17
N ARG A 576 31.07 10.01 59.04
CA ARG A 576 32.32 10.39 59.74
C ARG A 576 32.67 9.47 60.94
N HIS A 577 33.98 9.32 61.19
CA HIS A 577 34.69 8.95 62.45
C HIS A 577 34.56 7.49 62.94
N GLN A 578 35.55 6.72 63.42
CA GLN A 578 36.95 6.77 63.94
C GLN A 578 37.59 5.39 63.56
N ALA A 579 38.89 5.08 63.56
CA ALA A 579 40.12 5.57 64.20
C ALA A 579 41.32 5.23 63.30
#